data_AF-A0A3M0Y9P2-F1
#
_entry.id   AF-A0A3M0Y9P2-F1
#
_cell.length_a   1.000
_cell.length_b   1.000
_cell.length_c   1.000
_cell.angle_alpha   90.00
_cell.angle_beta   90.00
_cell.angle_gamma   90.00
#
_symmetry.space_group_name_H-M   'P 1'
#
loop_
_entity.id
_entity.type
_entity.pdbx_description
1 polymer ?
#
loop_
_entity_poly.entity_id
_entity_poly.type
_entity_poly.pdbx_seq_one_letter_code
_entity_poly.pdbx_strand_id
1 'polypeptide(L)' 'MGIQPWERRVRAEPPVETLDWEALEARIRRCTLCDLAGSRTQAVPGVGNRKAQWMIVGEAPGAEEDKKGEPFVGRAG' A
#
# COMPACT_ATOMS: atom_id res chain seq x y z
N MET A 1 6.86 7.78 28.03
CA MET A 1 7.02 7.78 26.57
C MET A 1 6.82 6.34 26.11
N GLY A 2 5.56 5.92 25.99
CA GLY A 2 5.18 4.53 25.77
C GLY A 2 4.75 4.33 24.32
N ILE A 3 5.45 3.46 23.61
CA ILE A 3 4.99 2.93 22.32
C ILE A 3 3.72 2.14 22.60
N GLN A 4 2.60 2.56 22.02
CA GLN A 4 1.38 1.76 22.05
C GLN A 4 1.64 0.45 21.31
N PRO A 5 1.23 -0.70 21.85
CA PRO A 5 1.34 -1.97 21.15
C PRO A 5 0.65 -1.87 19.79
N TRP A 6 1.27 -2.45 18.76
CA TRP A 6 0.60 -2.58 17.47
C TRP A 6 -0.59 -3.54 17.65
N GLU A 7 -1.76 -3.11 17.21
CA GLU A 7 -2.95 -3.96 17.18
C GLU A 7 -3.26 -4.35 15.74
N ARG A 8 -3.47 -5.64 15.51
CA ARG A 8 -3.88 -6.13 14.19
C ARG A 8 -5.29 -5.62 13.89
N ARG A 9 -5.41 -4.74 12.90
CA ARG A 9 -6.71 -4.30 12.39
C ARG A 9 -7.27 -5.40 11.47
N VAL A 10 -8.20 -6.21 11.98
CA VAL A 10 -8.72 -7.40 11.27
C VAL A 10 -10.07 -7.10 10.61
N ARG A 11 -10.24 -7.54 9.36
CA ARG A 11 -11.55 -7.71 8.73
C ARG A 11 -11.74 -9.16 8.30
N ALA A 12 -13.00 -9.58 8.18
CA ALA A 12 -13.40 -10.84 7.54
C ALA A 12 -13.22 -10.72 6.01
N GLU A 13 -11.97 -10.66 5.57
CA GLU A 13 -11.60 -10.73 4.16
C GLU A 13 -10.74 -11.99 3.96
N PRO A 14 -10.74 -12.59 2.75
CA PRO A 14 -9.92 -13.74 2.45
C PRO A 14 -8.43 -13.45 2.76
N PRO A 15 -7.64 -14.47 3.13
CA PRO A 15 -6.20 -14.29 3.35
C PRO A 15 -5.49 -13.72 2.10
N VAL A 16 -4.44 -12.92 2.27
CA VAL A 16 -3.78 -12.23 1.15
C VAL A 16 -3.09 -13.20 0.18
N GLU A 17 -2.64 -14.34 0.69
CA GLU A 17 -1.98 -15.42 -0.05
C GLU A 17 -2.89 -16.16 -1.03
N THR A 18 -4.22 -15.97 -0.93
CA THR A 18 -5.19 -16.56 -1.87
C THR A 18 -5.58 -15.62 -3.00
N LEU A 19 -5.11 -14.37 -2.97
CA LEU A 19 -5.43 -13.36 -3.98
C LEU A 19 -4.46 -13.46 -5.15
N ASP A 20 -4.99 -13.28 -6.36
CA ASP A 20 -4.15 -12.89 -7.48
C ASP A 20 -3.77 -11.39 -7.38
N TRP A 21 -2.96 -10.94 -8.33
CA TRP A 21 -2.46 -9.57 -8.32
C TRP A 21 -3.54 -8.51 -8.51
N GLU A 22 -4.55 -8.78 -9.33
CA GLU A 22 -5.64 -7.85 -9.59
C GLU A 22 -6.51 -7.68 -8.33
N ALA A 23 -6.87 -8.80 -7.71
CA ALA A 23 -7.65 -8.81 -6.48
C ALA A 23 -6.88 -8.17 -5.30
N LEU A 24 -5.56 -8.39 -5.22
CA LEU A 24 -4.71 -7.72 -4.23
C LEU A 24 -4.69 -6.21 -4.43
N GLU A 25 -4.49 -5.72 -5.64
CA GLU A 25 -4.49 -4.28 -5.93
C GLU A 25 -5.84 -3.63 -5.66
N ALA A 26 -6.93 -4.28 -6.10
CA ALA A 26 -8.28 -3.81 -5.81
C ALA A 26 -8.54 -3.70 -4.30
N ARG A 27 -8.01 -4.64 -3.52
CA ARG A 27 -8.10 -4.63 -2.05
C ARG A 27 -7.29 -3.49 -1.43
N ILE A 28 -6.06 -3.25 -1.91
CA ILE A 28 -5.23 -2.13 -1.46
C ILE A 28 -5.94 -0.79 -1.73
N ARG A 29 -6.47 -0.60 -2.94
CA ARG A 29 -7.15 0.65 -3.36
C ARG A 29 -8.35 1.01 -2.50
N ARG A 30 -9.15 0.03 -2.10
CA ARG A 30 -10.34 0.24 -1.25
C ARG A 30 -10.08 0.19 0.26
N CYS A 31 -8.84 -0.05 0.70
CA CYS A 31 -8.56 -0.29 2.12
C CYS A 31 -8.82 0.95 2.98
N THR A 32 -9.73 0.84 3.96
CA THR A 32 -10.07 1.91 4.92
C THR A 32 -9.75 1.52 6.36
N LEU A 33 -8.77 0.65 6.58
CA LEU A 33 -8.47 0.11 7.91
C LEU A 33 -7.73 1.09 8.82
N CYS A 34 -7.23 2.22 8.31
CA CYS A 34 -6.53 3.22 9.12
C CYS A 34 -6.83 4.64 8.64
N ASP A 35 -6.46 5.61 9.47
CA ASP A 35 -6.75 7.03 9.24
C ASP A 35 -6.08 7.60 7.98
N LEU A 36 -5.02 6.95 7.48
CA LEU A 36 -4.36 7.33 6.21
C LEU A 36 -5.29 7.23 5.01
N ALA A 37 -6.35 6.41 5.10
CA ALA A 37 -7.34 6.32 4.04
C ALA A 37 -8.12 7.63 3.84
N GLY A 38 -8.21 8.48 4.88
CA GLY A 38 -8.87 9.78 4.80
C GLY A 38 -7.97 10.90 4.28
N SER A 39 -6.65 10.73 4.25
CA SER A 39 -5.70 11.77 3.84
C SER A 39 -5.14 11.60 2.43
N ARG A 40 -5.23 10.38 1.86
CA ARG A 40 -4.71 10.08 0.52
C ARG A 40 -5.73 10.44 -0.57
N THR A 41 -5.24 10.82 -1.75
CA THR A 41 -6.06 10.89 -2.97
C THR A 41 -6.34 9.48 -3.50
N GLN A 42 -5.31 8.62 -3.48
CA GLN A 42 -5.41 7.22 -3.94
C GLN A 42 -4.33 6.35 -3.29
N ALA A 43 -4.54 5.03 -3.29
CA ALA A 43 -3.50 4.10 -2.84
C ALA A 43 -2.47 3.83 -3.95
N VAL A 44 -1.23 3.54 -3.57
CA VAL A 44 -0.11 3.20 -4.46
C VAL A 44 0.34 1.76 -4.18
N PRO A 45 -0.22 0.74 -4.85
CA PRO A 45 0.06 -0.68 -4.56
C PRO A 45 1.45 -1.17 -5.02
N GLY A 46 2.20 -0.33 -5.74
CA GLY A 46 3.50 -0.68 -6.33
C GLY A 46 3.41 -0.97 -7.84
N VAL A 47 4.56 -0.97 -8.52
CA VAL A 47 4.69 -1.27 -9.96
C VAL A 47 5.89 -2.18 -10.19
N GLY A 48 5.92 -2.87 -11.33
CA GLY A 48 7.07 -3.63 -11.78
C GLY A 48 6.74 -5.03 -12.29
N ASN A 49 7.78 -5.80 -12.58
CA ASN A 49 7.64 -7.17 -13.06
C ASN A 49 7.26 -8.11 -11.90
N ARG A 50 6.11 -8.80 -12.01
CA ARG A 50 5.64 -9.78 -11.01
C ARG A 50 6.56 -10.99 -10.84
N LYS A 51 7.51 -11.18 -11.77
CA LYS A 51 8.55 -12.21 -11.74
C LYS A 51 9.94 -11.63 -11.42
N ALA A 52 10.03 -10.38 -10.96
CA ALA A 52 11.30 -9.79 -10.54
C ALA A 52 11.92 -10.61 -9.39
N GLN A 53 13.24 -10.74 -9.42
CA GLN A 53 13.99 -11.37 -8.32
C GLN A 53 14.22 -10.41 -7.15
N TRP A 54 14.13 -9.11 -7.41
CA TRP A 54 14.36 -8.05 -6.45
C TRP A 54 13.09 -7.23 -6.25
N MET A 55 12.79 -6.92 -4.99
CA MET A 55 11.70 -6.03 -4.60
C MET A 55 12.30 -4.91 -3.74
N ILE A 56 11.98 -3.66 -4.09
CA ILE A 56 12.39 -2.49 -3.32
C ILE A 56 11.16 -2.00 -2.54
N VAL A 57 11.30 -1.83 -1.23
CA VAL A 57 10.24 -1.36 -0.34
C VAL A 57 10.70 -0.07 0.31
N GLY A 58 9.96 1.01 0.05
CA GLY A 58 10.14 2.31 0.70
C GLY A 58 9.28 2.46 1.95
N GLU A 59 9.20 3.69 2.47
CA GLU A 59 8.39 4.00 3.66
C GLU A 59 6.90 4.16 3.32
N ALA A 60 6.53 5.25 2.65
CA ALA A 60 5.15 5.56 2.27
C ALA A 60 5.13 6.46 1.01
N PRO A 61 4.01 6.49 0.27
CA PRO A 61 3.83 7.42 -0.85
C PRO A 61 3.92 8.89 -0.38
N GLY A 62 4.71 9.69 -1.09
CA GLY A 62 4.71 11.15 -0.96
C GLY A 62 3.60 11.80 -1.78
N ALA A 63 3.62 13.13 -1.86
CA ALA A 63 2.58 13.89 -2.56
C ALA A 63 2.55 13.62 -4.08
N GLU A 64 3.71 13.44 -4.71
CA GLU A 64 3.78 13.14 -6.15
C GLU A 64 3.34 11.70 -6.45
N GLU A 65 3.72 10.74 -5.58
CA GLU A 65 3.29 9.36 -5.67
C GLU A 65 1.77 9.24 -5.48
N ASP A 66 1.19 9.90 -4.47
CA ASP A 66 -0.26 9.94 -4.25
C ASP A 66 -0.99 10.54 -5.46
N LYS A 67 -0.46 11.62 -6.03
CA LYS A 67 -1.05 12.27 -7.21
C LYS A 67 -1.00 11.39 -8.45
N LYS A 68 0.10 10.68 -8.69
CA LYS A 68 0.32 9.87 -9.91
C LYS A 68 -0.16 8.43 -9.78
N GLY A 69 -0.28 7.91 -8.56
CA GLY A 69 -0.60 6.50 -8.32
C GLY A 69 0.57 5.54 -8.49
N GLU A 70 1.80 6.06 -8.60
CA GLU A 70 3.04 5.31 -8.87
C GLU A 70 4.08 5.58 -7.78
N PRO A 71 4.83 4.56 -7.32
CA PRO A 71 5.85 4.74 -6.29
C PRO A 71 7.14 5.35 -6.88
N PHE A 72 7.92 6.06 -6.06
CA PHE A 72 9.25 6.59 -6.42
C PHE A 72 9.24 7.49 -7.67
N VAL A 73 8.30 8.44 -7.73
CA VAL A 73 8.16 9.39 -8.85
C VAL A 73 8.41 10.85 -8.44
N GLY A 74 8.56 11.11 -7.14
CA GLY A 74 9.00 12.37 -6.58
C GLY A 74 10.54 12.50 -6.57
N ARG A 75 11.05 13.57 -5.93
CA ARG A 75 12.49 13.89 -5.94
C ARG A 75 13.41 12.82 -5.32
N ALA A 76 12.87 11.96 -4.47
CA ALA A 76 13.62 10.91 -3.79
C ALA A 76 13.57 9.56 -4.53
N GLY A 77 12.75 9.47 -5.59
CA GLY A 77 12.60 8.28 -6.42
C GLY A 77 13.67 8.15 -7.50
#